data_AF-A0AAD3YJ01-F1
#
_entry.id   AF-A0AAD3YJ01-F1
#
_cell.length_a   1.000
_cell.length_b   1.000
_cell.length_c   1.000
_cell.angle_alpha   90.00
_cell.angle_beta   90.00
_cell.angle_gamma   90.00
#
_symmetry.space_group_name_H-M   'P 1'
#
loop_
_entity.id
_entity.type
_entity.pdbx_description
1 polymer ?
#
loop_
_entity_poly.entity_id
_entity_poly.type
_entity_poly.pdbx_seq_one_letter_code
_entity_poly.pdbx_strand_id
1 'polypeptide(L)'
;MLDFKRSGVALACLLPLAAQADAGSPRIIGGSAVTAPSWMVAVGEVVNGNWSNFCGGTLIDKQWVLTAAHCVAEAQSGPMEVAIGVSDLSRPHLRSKVDQVLMHPEYYVNLLTNLGYRDTPNASDVALLHLATPVTQAPIAIADPVIKDTWQQNTTMLHALGYGGIDPSATKASPQLLAVDLAYRGDRDFWYGDPTTTHIFAGKLAGQDTCKGDSGGPLTYGGQLVGVTSYGAFPCATGSAGGYVYAPAFSDWITEQQQGVTLTTVRGLILPSGTSGWADYLLANRSNQAVTLSGIYSDAPAMSNGCAARLEAGQTCTLRLRADGNNTVGTLRVQGVELTATNEQGASQRLEGALISLTSEPTKTPDTTTTTTTTTTSSSGGGGATGFAALLLLPLAWLRRRR
;
A
#
# COMPACT_ATOMS: atom_id res chain seq x y z
N MET A 1 54.52 -49.15 46.78
CA MET A 1 54.13 -47.80 46.33
C MET A 1 53.47 -47.95 44.96
N LEU A 2 52.14 -47.77 44.95
CA LEU A 2 51.22 -47.42 43.86
C LEU A 2 51.37 -48.17 42.52
N ASP A 3 50.63 -49.24 42.29
CA ASP A 3 49.22 -49.35 41.83
C ASP A 3 49.03 -49.21 40.31
N PHE A 4 48.69 -50.36 39.73
CA PHE A 4 48.22 -50.62 38.37
C PHE A 4 46.82 -50.03 38.16
N LYS A 5 46.59 -49.26 37.09
CA LYS A 5 45.25 -49.17 36.48
C LYS A 5 45.31 -49.13 34.95
N ARG A 6 44.79 -50.21 34.37
CA ARG A 6 44.25 -50.31 33.01
C ARG A 6 43.01 -49.41 32.87
N SER A 7 42.95 -48.66 31.78
CA SER A 7 41.71 -48.18 31.13
C SER A 7 42.12 -47.92 29.67
N GLY A 8 41.63 -48.61 28.65
CA GLY A 8 40.22 -48.82 28.32
C GLY A 8 39.90 -47.91 27.14
N VAL A 9 40.16 -48.39 25.91
CA VAL A 9 39.80 -47.69 24.67
C VAL A 9 38.26 -47.69 24.59
N ALA A 10 37.66 -46.53 24.85
CA ALA A 10 36.23 -46.32 24.67
C ALA A 10 35.98 -45.85 23.24
N LEU A 11 35.40 -46.76 22.44
CA LEU A 11 34.85 -46.50 21.12
C LEU A 11 33.70 -45.48 21.28
N ALA A 12 33.92 -44.24 20.86
CA ALA A 12 32.87 -43.23 20.84
C ALA A 12 31.87 -43.58 19.71
N CYS A 13 30.80 -44.29 20.06
CA CYS A 13 29.62 -44.44 19.22
C CYS A 13 29.03 -43.05 18.95
N LEU A 14 29.22 -42.57 17.73
CA LEU A 14 28.42 -41.50 17.13
C LEU A 14 26.96 -41.95 17.09
N LEU A 15 26.19 -41.58 18.11
CA LEU A 15 24.74 -41.56 18.02
C LEU A 15 24.37 -40.28 17.26
N PRO A 16 23.64 -40.37 16.13
CA PRO A 16 23.05 -39.18 15.55
C PRO A 16 22.00 -38.69 16.54
N LEU A 17 22.23 -37.53 17.14
CA LEU A 17 21.14 -36.75 17.72
C LEU A 17 20.24 -36.38 16.55
N ALA A 18 19.18 -37.14 16.35
CA ALA A 18 18.04 -36.68 15.60
C ALA A 18 17.47 -35.50 16.39
N ALA A 19 17.96 -34.30 16.07
CA ALA A 19 17.29 -33.07 16.44
C ALA A 19 15.90 -33.16 15.83
N GLN A 20 14.90 -33.28 16.69
CA GLN A 20 13.50 -33.24 16.32
C GLN A 20 13.30 -31.95 15.51
N ALA A 21 12.95 -32.12 14.24
CA ALA A 21 12.49 -31.02 13.41
C ALA A 21 11.20 -30.51 14.06
N ASP A 22 11.28 -29.37 14.72
CA ASP A 22 10.11 -28.69 15.23
C ASP A 22 9.27 -28.27 14.03
N ALA A 23 8.11 -28.91 13.89
CA ALA A 23 7.18 -28.71 12.80
C ALA A 23 6.31 -27.48 13.12
N GLY A 24 6.83 -26.30 12.77
CA GLY A 24 6.09 -25.04 12.84
C GLY A 24 6.81 -23.94 12.05
N SER A 25 6.48 -23.79 10.77
CA SER A 25 7.08 -22.79 9.88
C SER A 25 6.83 -21.34 10.36
N PRO A 26 7.81 -20.42 10.29
CA PRO A 26 7.59 -19.01 10.62
C PRO A 26 6.69 -18.29 9.60
N ARG A 27 5.95 -17.28 10.06
CA ARG A 27 4.82 -16.60 9.40
C ARG A 27 4.84 -15.09 9.69
N ILE A 28 5.00 -14.21 8.69
CA ILE A 28 5.72 -12.92 8.83
C ILE A 28 7.12 -13.33 9.28
N ILE A 29 8.18 -12.77 8.74
CA ILE A 29 9.46 -13.45 8.98
C ILE A 29 9.71 -13.40 10.51
N GLY A 30 9.80 -14.57 11.14
CA GLY A 30 9.85 -14.77 12.61
C GLY A 30 8.60 -14.40 13.43
N GLY A 31 7.44 -14.11 12.81
CA GLY A 31 6.19 -13.76 13.48
C GLY A 31 5.30 -14.95 13.88
N SER A 32 4.19 -14.64 14.56
CA SER A 32 3.21 -15.62 15.04
C SER A 32 1.78 -15.21 14.69
N ALA A 33 0.88 -16.19 14.56
CA ALA A 33 -0.51 -15.93 14.23
C ALA A 33 -1.26 -15.27 15.39
N VAL A 34 -2.06 -14.26 15.06
CA VAL A 34 -2.84 -13.48 16.03
C VAL A 34 -4.29 -13.35 15.57
N THR A 35 -5.19 -13.12 16.52
CA THR A 35 -6.56 -12.71 16.18
C THR A 35 -6.54 -11.27 15.71
N ALA A 36 -7.18 -10.98 14.59
CA ALA A 36 -7.24 -9.65 14.04
C ALA A 36 -7.91 -8.66 15.01
N PRO A 37 -7.22 -7.58 15.41
CA PRO A 37 -7.86 -6.45 16.05
C PRO A 37 -8.91 -5.84 15.11
N SER A 38 -9.93 -5.18 15.68
CA SER A 38 -11.02 -4.59 14.89
C SER A 38 -10.57 -3.51 13.90
N TRP A 39 -9.36 -2.97 14.07
CA TRP A 39 -8.79 -1.93 13.22
C TRP A 39 -7.78 -2.45 12.19
N MET A 40 -7.45 -3.75 12.19
CA MET A 40 -6.54 -4.30 11.19
C MET A 40 -7.25 -4.36 9.83
N VAL A 41 -6.61 -3.82 8.79
CA VAL A 41 -7.17 -3.78 7.44
C VAL A 41 -6.30 -4.55 6.46
N ALA A 42 -6.93 -5.37 5.62
CA ALA A 42 -6.35 -5.93 4.42
C ALA A 42 -6.90 -5.15 3.21
N VAL A 43 -6.02 -4.60 2.38
CA VAL A 43 -6.34 -3.80 1.20
C VAL A 43 -6.16 -4.66 -0.04
N GLY A 44 -7.20 -4.71 -0.87
CA GLY A 44 -7.24 -5.61 -2.01
C GLY A 44 -8.30 -5.28 -3.04
N GLU A 45 -8.41 -6.16 -4.02
CA GLU A 45 -9.37 -6.08 -5.11
C GLU A 45 -9.96 -7.46 -5.45
N VAL A 46 -11.06 -7.48 -6.21
CA VAL A 46 -11.58 -8.73 -6.81
C VAL A 46 -10.99 -8.90 -8.19
N VAL A 47 -10.25 -10.00 -8.39
CA VAL A 47 -9.74 -10.40 -9.70
C VAL A 47 -10.34 -11.74 -10.06
N ASN A 48 -11.08 -11.81 -11.17
CA ASN A 48 -11.73 -13.03 -11.66
C ASN A 48 -12.60 -13.74 -10.60
N GLY A 49 -13.29 -12.96 -9.77
CA GLY A 49 -14.16 -13.48 -8.70
C GLY A 49 -13.44 -13.87 -7.40
N ASN A 50 -12.11 -13.75 -7.33
CA ASN A 50 -11.31 -14.07 -6.16
C ASN A 50 -10.75 -12.81 -5.51
N TRP A 51 -10.65 -12.82 -4.18
CA TRP A 51 -9.98 -11.76 -3.43
C TRP A 51 -8.47 -11.79 -3.66
N SER A 52 -7.90 -10.65 -4.03
CA SER A 52 -6.47 -10.43 -4.18
C SER A 52 -6.04 -9.34 -3.19
N ASN A 53 -5.42 -9.76 -2.08
CA ASN A 53 -4.82 -8.83 -1.12
C ASN A 53 -3.44 -8.39 -1.61
N PHE A 54 -3.15 -7.10 -1.60
CA PHE A 54 -1.84 -6.57 -2.00
C PHE A 54 -1.18 -5.70 -0.94
N CYS A 55 -1.92 -5.13 0.01
CA CYS A 55 -1.38 -4.30 1.09
C CYS A 55 -2.17 -4.49 2.40
N GLY A 56 -1.60 -4.00 3.49
CA GLY A 56 -2.28 -3.74 4.74
C GLY A 56 -2.80 -2.30 4.85
N GLY A 57 -3.49 -2.05 5.95
CA GLY A 57 -3.99 -0.73 6.34
C GLY A 57 -4.39 -0.72 7.81
N THR A 58 -4.81 0.45 8.28
CA THR A 58 -5.29 0.64 9.65
C THR A 58 -6.57 1.47 9.67
N LEU A 59 -7.63 0.97 10.28
CA LEU A 59 -8.86 1.74 10.51
C LEU A 59 -8.60 2.77 11.62
N ILE A 60 -8.59 4.05 11.24
CA ILE A 60 -8.35 5.18 12.16
C ILE A 60 -9.65 5.94 12.48
N ASP A 61 -10.70 5.74 11.70
CA ASP A 61 -12.07 6.20 11.97
C ASP A 61 -13.07 5.28 11.23
N LYS A 62 -14.37 5.41 11.51
CA LYS A 62 -15.47 4.60 10.95
C LYS A 62 -15.53 4.59 9.42
N GLN A 63 -14.94 5.58 8.74
CA GLN A 63 -14.85 5.64 7.28
C GLN A 63 -13.43 5.90 6.77
N TRP A 64 -12.41 5.82 7.63
CA TRP A 64 -11.06 6.22 7.26
C TRP A 64 -10.06 5.12 7.57
N VAL A 65 -9.38 4.67 6.52
CA VAL A 65 -8.25 3.75 6.61
C VAL A 65 -6.98 4.49 6.25
N LEU A 66 -5.96 4.41 7.12
CA LEU A 66 -4.60 4.84 6.82
C LEU A 66 -3.83 3.69 6.19
N THR A 67 -3.10 3.96 5.11
CA THR A 67 -2.24 3.00 4.42
C THR A 67 -1.04 3.71 3.80
N ALA A 68 -0.16 2.99 3.12
CA ALA A 68 0.97 3.58 2.41
C ALA A 68 0.52 4.16 1.06
N ALA A 69 1.15 5.24 0.62
CA ALA A 69 0.84 5.84 -0.67
C ALA A 69 1.22 4.93 -1.84
N HIS A 70 2.32 4.17 -1.74
CA HIS A 70 2.73 3.24 -2.78
C HIS A 70 1.70 2.12 -3.02
N CYS A 71 0.89 1.77 -2.00
CA CYS A 71 -0.20 0.80 -2.15
C CYS A 71 -1.31 1.27 -3.10
N VAL A 72 -1.42 2.58 -3.32
CA VAL A 72 -2.50 3.20 -4.11
C VAL A 72 -1.99 3.96 -5.33
N ALA A 73 -0.67 3.96 -5.55
CA ALA A 73 -0.01 4.69 -6.63
C ALA A 73 -0.22 4.06 -8.00
N GLU A 74 -0.46 2.75 -8.05
CA GLU A 74 -0.59 1.99 -9.29
C GLU A 74 -2.05 1.81 -9.73
N ALA A 75 -2.23 1.57 -11.03
CA ALA A 75 -3.51 1.22 -11.61
C ALA A 75 -4.00 -0.12 -11.06
N GLN A 76 -5.22 -0.11 -10.53
CA GLN A 76 -5.88 -1.31 -10.03
C GLN A 76 -6.60 -2.03 -11.18
N SER A 77 -6.66 -3.36 -11.12
CA SER A 77 -7.39 -4.17 -12.11
C SER A 77 -8.89 -4.16 -11.86
N GLY A 78 -9.31 -3.83 -10.63
CA GLY A 78 -10.69 -3.73 -10.21
C GLY A 78 -10.93 -2.62 -9.18
N PRO A 79 -12.16 -2.49 -8.67
CA PRO A 79 -12.46 -1.56 -7.60
C PRO A 79 -11.73 -1.97 -6.31
N MET A 80 -11.06 -1.01 -5.70
CA MET A 80 -10.39 -1.20 -4.41
C MET A 80 -11.41 -1.42 -3.30
N GLU A 81 -11.18 -2.44 -2.50
CA GLU A 81 -11.99 -2.79 -1.33
C GLU A 81 -11.07 -3.08 -0.14
N VAL A 82 -11.66 -3.09 1.05
CA VAL A 82 -10.94 -3.41 2.28
C VAL A 82 -11.66 -4.50 3.08
N ALA A 83 -10.90 -5.42 3.66
CA ALA A 83 -11.37 -6.37 4.66
C ALA A 83 -10.87 -5.94 6.04
N ILE A 84 -11.76 -5.86 7.03
CA ILE A 84 -11.46 -5.22 8.33
C ILE A 84 -11.70 -6.20 9.47
N GLY A 85 -10.71 -6.41 10.32
CA GLY A 85 -10.77 -7.31 11.47
C GLY A 85 -10.85 -8.80 11.09
N VAL A 86 -10.17 -9.20 10.01
CA VAL A 86 -10.23 -10.58 9.47
C VAL A 86 -8.96 -11.36 9.80
N SER A 87 -9.05 -12.39 10.64
CA SER A 87 -7.86 -13.19 10.99
C SER A 87 -7.38 -14.13 9.90
N ASP A 88 -8.25 -14.54 8.96
CA ASP A 88 -7.93 -15.50 7.89
C ASP A 88 -8.61 -15.11 6.58
N LEU A 89 -7.84 -14.53 5.65
CA LEU A 89 -8.29 -14.06 4.34
C LEU A 89 -8.67 -15.19 3.38
N SER A 90 -8.34 -16.46 3.69
CA SER A 90 -8.78 -17.61 2.89
C SER A 90 -10.25 -17.97 3.12
N ARG A 91 -10.86 -17.46 4.20
CA ARG A 91 -12.26 -17.67 4.52
C ARG A 91 -13.12 -16.54 3.94
N PRO A 92 -14.41 -16.80 3.64
CA PRO A 92 -15.34 -15.73 3.27
C PRO A 92 -15.37 -14.63 4.34
N HIS A 93 -15.28 -13.37 3.91
CA HIS A 93 -15.27 -12.21 4.79
C HIS A 93 -16.02 -11.04 4.14
N LEU A 94 -16.53 -10.14 4.98
CA LEU A 94 -17.15 -8.91 4.52
C LEU A 94 -16.08 -7.94 4.04
N ARG A 95 -16.44 -7.15 3.02
CA ARG A 95 -15.55 -6.18 2.40
C ARG A 95 -16.28 -4.86 2.23
N SER A 96 -15.57 -3.76 2.50
CA SER A 96 -16.07 -2.40 2.36
C SER A 96 -15.46 -1.76 1.12
N LYS A 97 -16.28 -1.04 0.35
CA LYS A 97 -15.82 -0.33 -0.85
C LYS A 97 -15.06 0.93 -0.48
N VAL A 98 -14.00 1.21 -1.22
CA VAL A 98 -13.30 2.50 -1.20
C VAL A 98 -13.88 3.38 -2.30
N ASP A 99 -14.35 4.58 -1.96
CA ASP A 99 -14.89 5.54 -2.94
C ASP A 99 -13.91 6.68 -3.26
N GLN A 100 -13.00 6.99 -2.33
CA GLN A 100 -11.98 8.02 -2.49
C GLN A 100 -10.62 7.56 -1.96
N VAL A 101 -9.58 7.88 -2.73
CA VAL A 101 -8.17 7.70 -2.36
C VAL A 101 -7.55 9.09 -2.25
N LEU A 102 -6.88 9.37 -1.14
CA LEU A 102 -6.19 10.63 -0.87
C LEU A 102 -4.74 10.35 -0.51
N MET A 103 -3.85 10.62 -1.45
CA MET A 103 -2.40 10.48 -1.31
C MET A 103 -1.79 11.76 -0.75
N HIS A 104 -0.78 11.65 0.11
CA HIS A 104 -0.08 12.84 0.61
C HIS A 104 0.56 13.63 -0.55
N PRO A 105 0.42 14.98 -0.60
CA PRO A 105 0.89 15.78 -1.73
C PRO A 105 2.38 15.64 -2.05
N GLU A 106 3.24 15.51 -1.03
CA GLU A 106 4.68 15.32 -1.24
C GLU A 106 4.98 14.01 -1.98
N TYR A 107 4.37 12.91 -1.54
CA TYR A 107 4.55 11.62 -2.22
C TYR A 107 3.95 11.65 -3.62
N TYR A 108 2.78 12.26 -3.80
CA TYR A 108 2.15 12.44 -5.10
C TYR A 108 3.05 13.19 -6.10
N VAL A 109 3.63 14.31 -5.68
CA VAL A 109 4.57 15.07 -6.53
C VAL A 109 5.83 14.26 -6.84
N ASN A 110 6.37 13.54 -5.85
CA ASN A 110 7.53 12.68 -6.04
C ASN A 110 7.24 11.53 -7.00
N LEU A 111 6.08 10.87 -6.87
CA LEU A 111 5.61 9.82 -7.77
C LEU A 111 5.58 10.34 -9.21
N LEU A 112 4.87 11.44 -9.45
CA LEU A 112 4.71 12.01 -10.80
C LEU A 112 6.04 12.46 -11.42
N THR A 113 6.94 13.05 -10.62
CA THR A 113 8.24 13.54 -11.09
C THR A 113 9.17 12.39 -11.50
N ASN A 114 9.00 11.22 -10.90
CA ASN A 114 9.88 10.07 -11.06
C ASN A 114 9.21 8.88 -11.78
N LEU A 115 8.06 9.08 -12.44
CA LEU A 115 7.43 8.00 -13.20
C LEU A 115 8.43 7.41 -14.22
N GLY A 116 8.67 6.10 -14.10
CA GLY A 116 9.64 5.38 -14.93
C GLY A 116 11.07 5.33 -14.38
N TYR A 117 11.36 5.96 -13.23
CA TYR A 117 12.62 5.87 -12.51
C TYR A 117 12.50 4.93 -11.30
N ARG A 118 13.62 4.29 -10.93
CA ARG A 118 13.67 3.29 -9.83
C ARG A 118 13.98 3.86 -8.45
N ASP A 119 14.52 5.06 -8.38
CA ASP A 119 14.98 5.68 -7.14
C ASP A 119 14.08 6.85 -6.76
N THR A 120 12.92 6.53 -6.18
CA THR A 120 12.01 7.52 -5.62
C THR A 120 12.30 7.72 -4.14
N PRO A 121 12.45 8.97 -3.67
CA PRO A 121 12.37 9.26 -2.25
C PRO A 121 11.00 8.79 -1.73
N ASN A 122 10.99 7.86 -0.77
CA ASN A 122 9.76 7.35 -0.14
C ASN A 122 9.26 8.29 0.97
N ALA A 123 9.62 9.57 0.91
CA ALA A 123 9.17 10.56 1.89
C ALA A 123 7.65 10.69 1.83
N SER A 124 7.02 10.77 3.00
CA SER A 124 5.58 10.92 3.15
C SER A 124 4.76 9.84 2.41
N ASP A 125 5.23 8.59 2.41
CA ASP A 125 4.56 7.42 1.83
C ASP A 125 3.28 7.02 2.57
N VAL A 126 2.31 7.92 2.60
CA VAL A 126 1.05 7.78 3.34
C VAL A 126 -0.14 8.21 2.48
N ALA A 127 -1.21 7.44 2.60
CA ALA A 127 -2.49 7.69 1.96
C ALA A 127 -3.66 7.36 2.89
N LEU A 128 -4.79 8.02 2.62
CA LEU A 128 -6.07 7.72 3.21
C LEU A 128 -6.99 7.07 2.18
N LEU A 129 -7.69 6.03 2.61
CA LEU A 129 -8.82 5.46 1.91
C LEU A 129 -10.10 5.88 2.64
N HIS A 130 -10.99 6.55 1.93
CA HIS A 130 -12.34 6.80 2.42
C HIS A 130 -13.25 5.63 2.05
N LEU A 131 -14.01 5.15 3.03
CA LEU A 131 -14.95 4.06 2.85
C LEU A 131 -16.32 4.63 2.47
N ALA A 132 -16.95 4.01 1.47
CA ALA A 132 -18.26 4.43 0.96
C ALA A 132 -19.36 4.39 2.03
N THR A 133 -19.22 3.53 3.03
CA THR A 133 -20.15 3.40 4.16
C THR A 133 -19.40 3.25 5.48
N PRO A 134 -19.89 3.86 6.57
CA PRO A 134 -19.30 3.69 7.90
C PRO A 134 -19.36 2.24 8.37
N VAL A 135 -18.26 1.79 8.96
CA VAL A 135 -18.11 0.43 9.48
C VAL A 135 -18.41 0.37 10.97
N THR A 136 -18.74 -0.81 11.50
CA THR A 136 -19.08 -0.96 12.93
C THR A 136 -17.86 -1.21 13.81
N GLN A 137 -16.79 -1.74 13.22
CA GLN A 137 -15.50 -2.02 13.84
C GLN A 137 -14.93 -0.79 14.58
N ALA A 138 -14.27 -1.03 15.71
CA ALA A 138 -13.63 0.04 16.48
C ALA A 138 -12.28 0.44 15.84
N PRO A 139 -12.07 1.73 15.54
CA PRO A 139 -10.79 2.23 15.07
C PRO A 139 -9.73 2.24 16.19
N ILE A 140 -8.45 2.33 15.80
CA ILE A 140 -7.34 2.61 16.71
C ILE A 140 -7.02 4.10 16.71
N ALA A 141 -6.63 4.64 17.86
CA ALA A 141 -6.13 6.01 17.95
C ALA A 141 -4.69 6.10 17.40
N ILE A 142 -4.41 7.18 16.66
CA ILE A 142 -3.04 7.58 16.34
C ILE A 142 -2.38 8.09 17.63
N ALA A 143 -1.13 7.73 17.86
CA ALA A 143 -0.40 8.17 19.04
C ALA A 143 -0.07 9.67 18.98
N ASP A 144 0.27 10.24 20.13
CA ASP A 144 0.75 11.61 20.22
C ASP A 144 2.10 11.77 19.49
N PRO A 145 2.36 12.88 18.77
CA PRO A 145 3.63 13.13 18.10
C PRO A 145 4.89 13.00 18.96
N VAL A 146 4.79 13.24 20.28
CA VAL A 146 5.93 13.10 21.20
C VAL A 146 6.10 11.69 21.76
N ILE A 147 5.25 10.71 21.40
CA ILE A 147 5.31 9.35 21.96
C ILE A 147 6.69 8.72 21.77
N LYS A 148 7.35 9.00 20.64
CA LYS A 148 8.67 8.45 20.32
C LYS A 148 9.79 8.97 21.23
N ASP A 149 9.60 10.09 21.90
CA ASP A 149 10.57 10.64 22.86
C ASP A 149 10.70 9.76 24.11
N THR A 150 9.71 8.90 24.35
CA THR A 150 9.74 7.89 25.43
C THR A 150 10.52 6.63 25.05
N TRP A 151 10.90 6.47 23.78
CA TRP A 151 11.48 5.24 23.28
C TRP A 151 13.00 5.22 23.37
N GLN A 152 13.52 4.03 23.66
CA GLN A 152 14.95 3.76 23.71
C GLN A 152 15.35 2.88 22.53
N GLN A 153 16.34 3.33 21.75
CA GLN A 153 16.83 2.57 20.61
C GLN A 153 17.34 1.19 21.03
N ASN A 154 16.97 0.17 20.27
CA ASN A 154 17.24 -1.26 20.49
C ASN A 154 16.55 -1.88 21.72
N THR A 155 15.75 -1.12 22.48
CA THR A 155 15.08 -1.62 23.69
C THR A 155 13.56 -1.56 23.57
N THR A 156 13.01 -0.45 23.08
CA THR A 156 11.57 -0.33 22.87
C THR A 156 11.14 -1.26 21.74
N MET A 157 10.22 -2.16 22.03
CA MET A 157 9.61 -3.06 21.05
C MET A 157 8.32 -2.44 20.50
N LEU A 158 8.18 -2.48 19.19
CA LEU A 158 7.02 -2.02 18.43
C LEU A 158 6.37 -3.25 17.78
N HIS A 159 5.05 -3.29 17.72
CA HIS A 159 4.31 -4.47 17.23
C HIS A 159 3.83 -4.24 15.80
N ALA A 160 4.38 -4.97 14.84
CA ALA A 160 3.96 -4.94 13.44
C ALA A 160 2.95 -6.06 13.18
N LEU A 161 1.91 -5.77 12.38
CA LEU A 161 0.91 -6.76 11.97
C LEU A 161 0.70 -6.75 10.46
N GLY A 162 0.44 -7.92 9.87
CA GLY A 162 0.22 -8.02 8.42
C GLY A 162 -0.06 -9.42 7.88
N TYR A 163 -0.35 -9.49 6.58
CA TYR A 163 -0.70 -10.70 5.81
C TYR A 163 0.34 -11.03 4.72
N GLY A 164 1.47 -10.34 4.74
CA GLY A 164 2.48 -10.36 3.71
C GLY A 164 3.37 -11.61 3.71
N GLY A 165 4.50 -11.45 3.03
CA GLY A 165 5.49 -12.50 2.80
C GLY A 165 5.99 -13.13 4.10
N ILE A 166 6.01 -14.46 4.13
CA ILE A 166 6.48 -15.24 5.29
C ILE A 166 7.88 -15.83 5.11
N ASP A 167 8.47 -15.61 3.93
CA ASP A 167 9.84 -15.98 3.57
C ASP A 167 10.59 -14.73 3.07
N PRO A 168 11.94 -14.69 3.17
CA PRO A 168 12.74 -13.54 2.71
C PRO A 168 12.48 -13.10 1.27
N SER A 169 12.15 -14.03 0.38
CA SER A 169 11.82 -13.74 -1.02
C SER A 169 10.36 -13.35 -1.26
N ALA A 170 9.52 -13.36 -0.23
CA ALA A 170 8.07 -13.14 -0.31
C ALA A 170 7.37 -14.03 -1.35
N THR A 171 7.85 -15.26 -1.55
CA THR A 171 7.23 -16.23 -2.46
C THR A 171 6.05 -16.95 -1.82
N LYS A 172 5.94 -16.88 -0.50
CA LYS A 172 4.85 -17.44 0.31
C LYS A 172 4.20 -16.29 1.06
N ALA A 173 2.89 -16.16 0.96
CA ALA A 173 2.09 -15.29 1.80
C ALA A 173 1.32 -16.12 2.83
N SER A 174 0.88 -15.49 3.92
CA SER A 174 -0.02 -16.12 4.88
C SER A 174 -1.42 -15.58 4.70
N PRO A 175 -2.44 -16.44 4.49
CA PRO A 175 -3.82 -15.97 4.57
C PRO A 175 -4.20 -15.58 5.99
N GLN A 176 -3.48 -16.08 7.00
CA GLN A 176 -3.68 -15.70 8.40
C GLN A 176 -2.95 -14.42 8.74
N LEU A 177 -3.56 -13.58 9.59
CA LEU A 177 -2.91 -12.40 10.18
C LEU A 177 -1.82 -12.81 11.17
N LEU A 178 -0.72 -12.07 11.14
CA LEU A 178 0.47 -12.36 11.90
C LEU A 178 0.98 -11.10 12.59
N ALA A 179 1.72 -11.29 13.66
CA ALA A 179 2.38 -10.22 14.39
C ALA A 179 3.84 -10.57 14.69
N VAL A 180 4.69 -9.53 14.71
CA VAL A 180 6.10 -9.61 15.09
C VAL A 180 6.49 -8.37 15.90
N ASP A 181 7.37 -8.56 16.88
CA ASP A 181 7.91 -7.49 17.70
C ASP A 181 9.23 -7.02 17.10
N LEU A 182 9.34 -5.72 16.84
CA LEU A 182 10.50 -5.10 16.20
C LEU A 182 11.06 -4.01 17.10
N ALA A 183 12.36 -4.11 17.40
CA ALA A 183 13.04 -3.10 18.20
C ALA A 183 13.15 -1.76 17.44
N TYR A 184 12.79 -0.65 18.08
CA TYR A 184 12.96 0.70 17.55
C TYR A 184 14.44 1.02 17.30
N ARG A 185 14.75 1.68 16.18
CA ARG A 185 16.13 1.94 15.70
C ARG A 185 16.45 3.41 15.51
N GLY A 186 15.52 4.31 15.81
CA GLY A 186 15.69 5.74 15.59
C GLY A 186 14.99 6.24 14.33
N ASP A 187 15.30 7.48 13.97
CA ASP A 187 14.72 8.23 12.84
C ASP A 187 15.70 8.35 11.66
N ARG A 188 16.88 7.74 11.77
CA ARG A 188 17.88 7.77 10.70
C ARG A 188 17.50 6.78 9.62
N ASP A 189 17.44 7.26 8.40
CA ASP A 189 17.32 6.40 7.25
C ASP A 189 18.56 5.53 7.08
N PHE A 190 18.40 4.23 7.26
CA PHE A 190 19.48 3.25 7.11
C PHE A 190 19.79 2.91 5.66
N TRP A 191 18.95 3.34 4.72
CA TRP A 191 19.07 3.11 3.28
C TRP A 191 19.73 4.29 2.57
N TYR A 192 19.31 5.51 2.92
CA TYR A 192 19.82 6.74 2.28
C TYR A 192 20.81 7.52 3.16
N GLY A 193 20.93 7.18 4.46
CA GLY A 193 21.91 7.77 5.37
C GLY A 193 21.47 9.09 6.02
N ASP A 194 20.29 9.61 5.66
CA ASP A 194 19.79 10.89 6.12
C ASP A 194 18.72 10.76 7.21
N PRO A 195 18.65 11.67 8.19
CA PRO A 195 17.51 11.74 9.09
C PRO A 195 16.27 12.11 8.28
N THR A 196 15.26 11.24 8.32
CA THR A 196 13.97 11.50 7.68
C THR A 196 13.00 12.07 8.71
N THR A 197 12.25 13.09 8.31
CA THR A 197 11.20 13.69 9.14
C THR A 197 9.91 12.87 9.11
N THR A 198 9.80 11.92 8.18
CA THR A 198 8.54 11.24 7.85
C THR A 198 8.51 9.80 8.31
N HIS A 199 9.65 9.19 8.66
CA HIS A 199 9.74 7.78 9.01
C HIS A 199 10.47 7.54 10.35
N ILE A 200 10.10 6.44 10.99
CA ILE A 200 10.84 5.77 12.05
C ILE A 200 11.33 4.41 11.54
N PHE A 201 12.35 3.86 12.18
CA PHE A 201 12.92 2.58 11.78
C PHE A 201 12.78 1.55 12.88
N ALA A 202 12.42 0.33 12.51
CA ALA A 202 12.27 -0.79 13.43
C ALA A 202 12.84 -2.09 12.84
N GLY A 203 13.37 -2.96 13.69
CA GLY A 203 13.99 -4.23 13.30
C GLY A 203 15.50 -4.25 13.52
N LYS A 204 16.10 -5.44 13.55
CA LYS A 204 17.56 -5.71 13.62
C LYS A 204 17.86 -7.19 13.70
N LEU A 205 16.88 -7.97 14.13
CA LEU A 205 17.02 -9.41 14.28
C LEU A 205 16.90 -10.04 12.90
N ALA A 206 17.99 -10.62 12.40
CA ALA A 206 17.92 -11.46 11.21
C ALA A 206 16.87 -12.55 11.44
N GLY A 207 16.02 -12.78 10.43
CA GLY A 207 14.87 -13.66 10.58
C GLY A 207 13.63 -13.02 11.22
N GLN A 208 13.59 -11.70 11.44
CA GLN A 208 12.37 -10.95 11.78
C GLN A 208 12.18 -9.70 10.94
N ASP A 209 11.05 -9.58 10.23
CA ASP A 209 10.74 -8.39 9.41
C ASP A 209 9.29 -8.40 8.91
N THR A 210 8.78 -7.21 8.57
CA THR A 210 7.67 -7.07 7.61
C THR A 210 8.19 -7.31 6.20
N CYS A 211 7.34 -7.80 5.30
CA CYS A 211 7.76 -8.10 3.94
C CYS A 211 6.68 -7.69 2.91
N LYS A 212 6.90 -8.00 1.62
CA LYS A 212 5.93 -7.65 0.56
C LYS A 212 4.53 -8.13 0.93
N GLY A 213 3.54 -7.24 0.82
CA GLY A 213 2.15 -7.48 1.23
C GLY A 213 1.81 -7.00 2.65
N ASP A 214 2.80 -6.70 3.49
CA ASP A 214 2.60 -6.01 4.79
C ASP A 214 2.60 -4.48 4.64
N SER A 215 3.05 -3.97 3.49
CA SER A 215 3.01 -2.54 3.12
C SER A 215 1.68 -1.89 3.46
N GLY A 216 1.70 -0.70 4.06
CA GLY A 216 0.51 -0.01 4.54
C GLY A 216 -0.04 -0.55 5.88
N GLY A 217 0.45 -1.69 6.34
CA GLY A 217 0.07 -2.30 7.61
C GLY A 217 0.53 -1.49 8.84
N PRO A 218 -0.08 -1.74 10.01
CA PRO A 218 0.18 -1.00 11.23
C PRO A 218 1.47 -1.42 11.94
N LEU A 219 2.20 -0.43 12.44
CA LEU A 219 3.16 -0.55 13.54
C LEU A 219 2.55 0.11 14.78
N THR A 220 2.47 -0.61 15.90
CA THR A 220 1.77 -0.15 17.10
C THR A 220 2.65 -0.16 18.35
N TYR A 221 2.32 0.73 19.29
CA TYR A 221 2.95 0.81 20.61
C TYR A 221 1.91 1.30 21.64
N GLY A 222 1.85 0.67 22.81
CA GLY A 222 0.91 1.08 23.86
C GLY A 222 -0.57 1.03 23.45
N GLY A 223 -0.94 0.20 22.46
CA GLY A 223 -2.30 0.13 21.94
C GLY A 223 -2.68 1.26 20.98
N GLN A 224 -1.72 2.07 20.52
CA GLN A 224 -1.91 3.15 19.56
C GLN A 224 -1.14 2.89 18.26
N LEU A 225 -1.59 3.50 17.16
CA LEU A 225 -0.90 3.48 15.88
C LEU A 225 0.27 4.47 15.92
N VAL A 226 1.47 3.98 15.65
CA VAL A 226 2.68 4.79 15.64
C VAL A 226 3.41 4.80 14.31
N GLY A 227 3.16 3.82 13.45
CA GLY A 227 3.64 3.88 12.09
C GLY A 227 2.91 3.02 11.09
N VAL A 228 3.26 3.24 9.83
CA VAL A 228 2.71 2.54 8.65
C VAL A 228 3.86 1.89 7.90
N THR A 229 3.79 0.57 7.67
CA THR A 229 4.82 -0.20 6.95
C THR A 229 5.05 0.39 5.56
N SER A 230 6.29 0.74 5.23
CA SER A 230 6.62 1.51 4.02
C SER A 230 7.62 0.76 3.14
N TYR A 231 8.90 0.72 3.52
CA TYR A 231 9.95 0.06 2.74
C TYR A 231 10.95 -0.68 3.63
N GLY A 232 11.76 -1.54 3.04
CA GLY A 232 12.77 -2.32 3.75
C GLY A 232 13.66 -3.09 2.78
N ALA A 233 14.46 -4.00 3.35
CA ALA A 233 15.35 -4.84 2.56
C ALA A 233 14.57 -5.78 1.66
N PHE A 234 15.08 -6.03 0.46
CA PHE A 234 14.67 -7.19 -0.33
C PHE A 234 15.91 -7.97 -0.77
N PRO A 235 16.07 -9.24 -0.38
CA PRO A 235 15.18 -10.06 0.48
C PRO A 235 14.93 -9.47 1.88
N CYS A 236 13.75 -9.74 2.43
CA CYS A 236 13.32 -9.29 3.75
C CYS A 236 14.08 -10.03 4.87
N ALA A 237 14.06 -9.51 6.10
CA ALA A 237 14.63 -10.15 7.30
C ALA A 237 16.12 -10.48 7.25
N THR A 238 16.87 -9.69 6.48
CA THR A 238 18.34 -9.75 6.41
C THR A 238 19.04 -9.18 7.65
N GLY A 239 18.28 -8.64 8.61
CA GLY A 239 18.80 -7.95 9.80
C GLY A 239 18.91 -6.44 9.66
N SER A 240 18.53 -5.88 8.50
CA SER A 240 18.35 -4.44 8.30
C SER A 240 17.03 -3.96 8.91
N ALA A 241 16.98 -2.70 9.34
CA ALA A 241 15.75 -2.09 9.84
C ALA A 241 14.85 -1.69 8.67
N GLY A 242 13.55 -1.98 8.78
CA GLY A 242 12.52 -1.47 7.88
C GLY A 242 12.17 -0.02 8.22
N GLY A 243 11.77 0.74 7.21
CA GLY A 243 11.22 2.08 7.33
C GLY A 243 9.70 2.03 7.46
N TYR A 244 9.19 2.77 8.44
CA TYR A 244 7.77 2.92 8.70
C TYR A 244 7.44 4.41 8.73
N VAL A 245 6.42 4.86 8.01
CA VAL A 245 5.96 6.24 8.14
C VAL A 245 5.61 6.50 9.61
N TYR A 246 6.08 7.60 10.18
CA TYR A 246 5.71 8.00 11.53
C TYR A 246 4.31 8.61 11.54
N ALA A 247 3.29 7.79 11.73
CA ALA A 247 1.89 8.19 11.61
C ALA A 247 1.51 9.46 12.41
N PRO A 248 2.00 9.65 13.65
CA PRO A 248 1.71 10.86 14.43
C PRO A 248 2.09 12.17 13.74
N ALA A 249 3.16 12.20 12.93
CA ALA A 249 3.59 13.40 12.20
C ALA A 249 2.60 13.86 11.11
N PHE A 250 1.65 13.00 10.74
CA PHE A 250 0.66 13.27 9.70
C PHE A 250 -0.73 13.58 10.27
N SER A 251 -0.88 13.71 11.60
CA SER A 251 -2.19 13.91 12.26
C SER A 251 -2.92 15.17 11.76
N ASP A 252 -2.19 16.26 11.52
CA ASP A 252 -2.76 17.51 10.98
C ASP A 252 -3.29 17.31 9.55
N TRP A 253 -2.48 16.70 8.68
CA TRP A 253 -2.89 16.38 7.31
C TRP A 253 -4.09 15.44 7.29
N ILE A 254 -4.11 14.41 8.14
CA ILE A 254 -5.25 13.48 8.26
C ILE A 254 -6.51 14.24 8.66
N THR A 255 -6.43 15.10 9.68
CA THR A 255 -7.55 15.92 10.15
C THR A 255 -8.06 16.85 9.04
N GLU A 256 -7.15 17.48 8.30
CA GLU A 256 -7.48 18.31 7.15
C GLU A 256 -8.25 17.52 6.08
N GLN A 257 -7.82 16.31 5.74
CA GLN A 257 -8.53 15.48 4.76
C GLN A 257 -9.91 15.02 5.25
N GLN A 258 -10.06 14.79 6.57
CA GLN A 258 -11.32 14.36 7.17
C GLN A 258 -12.35 15.48 7.27
N GLN A 259 -11.91 16.74 7.33
CA GLN A 259 -12.75 17.92 7.60
C GLN A 259 -12.72 18.96 6.48
N GLY A 260 -11.97 18.73 5.41
CA GLY A 260 -11.78 19.68 4.31
C GLY A 260 -12.58 19.35 3.06
N VAL A 261 -12.31 20.10 1.99
CA VAL A 261 -12.72 19.72 0.64
C VAL A 261 -11.62 18.85 0.06
N THR A 262 -11.97 17.70 -0.49
CA THR A 262 -10.99 16.78 -1.06
C THR A 262 -11.41 16.27 -2.43
N LEU A 263 -10.42 16.10 -3.30
CA LEU A 263 -10.55 15.48 -4.62
C LEU A 263 -9.78 14.16 -4.59
N THR A 264 -10.29 13.13 -5.27
CA THR A 264 -9.53 11.89 -5.51
C THR A 264 -8.16 12.23 -6.10
N THR A 265 -7.08 11.81 -5.44
CA THR A 265 -5.72 12.22 -5.84
C THR A 265 -5.19 11.44 -7.02
N VAL A 266 -5.49 10.14 -7.09
CA VAL A 266 -5.00 9.28 -8.17
C VAL A 266 -6.04 8.25 -8.56
N ARG A 267 -6.12 7.99 -9.86
CA ARG A 267 -6.78 6.82 -10.45
C ARG A 267 -5.85 6.22 -11.49
N GLY A 268 -5.88 4.91 -11.61
CA GLY A 268 -5.21 4.24 -12.71
C GLY A 268 -6.18 3.43 -13.56
N LEU A 269 -5.88 3.34 -14.85
CA LEU A 269 -6.64 2.56 -15.83
C LEU A 269 -5.70 1.71 -16.67
N ILE A 270 -5.98 0.42 -16.78
CA ILE A 270 -5.35 -0.47 -17.75
C ILE A 270 -6.30 -0.58 -18.95
N LEU A 271 -5.85 -0.11 -20.11
CA LEU A 271 -6.67 0.01 -21.31
C LEU A 271 -6.09 -0.87 -22.42
N PRO A 272 -6.81 -1.90 -22.88
CA PRO A 272 -6.41 -2.65 -24.08
C PRO A 272 -6.20 -1.73 -25.28
N SER A 273 -5.21 -2.05 -26.11
CA SER A 273 -4.89 -1.22 -27.27
C SER A 273 -6.12 -1.00 -28.17
N GLY A 274 -6.38 0.26 -28.52
CA GLY A 274 -7.54 0.69 -29.32
C GLY A 274 -8.84 0.94 -28.52
N THR A 275 -8.81 0.81 -27.19
CA THR A 275 -9.98 1.07 -26.32
C THR A 275 -9.89 2.42 -25.60
N SER A 276 -10.97 2.83 -24.94
CA SER A 276 -10.99 3.96 -24.02
C SER A 276 -11.73 3.62 -22.75
N GLY A 277 -11.42 4.33 -21.67
CA GLY A 277 -12.02 4.13 -20.36
C GLY A 277 -12.25 5.46 -19.64
N TRP A 278 -13.09 5.41 -18.62
CA TRP A 278 -13.41 6.55 -17.77
C TRP A 278 -13.03 6.26 -16.33
N ALA A 279 -12.43 7.24 -15.66
CA ALA A 279 -12.12 7.21 -14.24
C ALA A 279 -12.92 8.29 -13.52
N ASP A 280 -13.54 7.90 -12.40
CA ASP A 280 -14.36 8.78 -11.58
C ASP A 280 -13.51 9.39 -10.45
N TYR A 281 -13.59 10.72 -10.32
CA TYR A 281 -12.91 11.51 -9.29
C TYR A 281 -13.97 12.11 -8.39
N LEU A 282 -14.07 11.55 -7.19
CA LEU A 282 -14.96 12.06 -6.15
C LEU A 282 -14.39 13.36 -5.62
N LEU A 283 -15.19 14.42 -5.71
CA LEU A 283 -15.02 15.67 -4.98
C LEU A 283 -16.00 15.65 -3.82
N ALA A 284 -15.51 15.87 -2.61
CA ALA A 284 -16.30 15.82 -1.40
C ALA A 284 -16.02 17.05 -0.54
N ASN A 285 -17.08 17.74 -0.13
CA ASN A 285 -17.00 18.82 0.84
C ASN A 285 -17.31 18.26 2.23
N ARG A 286 -16.27 17.92 3.00
CA ARG A 286 -16.41 17.45 4.39
C ARG A 286 -16.28 18.56 5.42
N SER A 287 -16.14 19.81 4.95
CA SER A 287 -16.15 20.96 5.81
C SER A 287 -17.55 21.28 6.34
N ASN A 288 -17.60 22.18 7.30
CA ASN A 288 -18.84 22.69 7.87
C ASN A 288 -19.44 23.87 7.09
N GLN A 289 -18.88 24.20 5.92
CA GLN A 289 -19.27 25.36 5.12
C GLN A 289 -19.48 24.97 3.66
N ALA A 290 -20.32 25.73 2.96
CA ALA A 290 -20.43 25.61 1.52
C ALA A 290 -19.18 26.16 0.83
N VAL A 291 -18.85 25.59 -0.33
CA VAL A 291 -17.74 26.07 -1.16
C VAL A 291 -18.20 26.33 -2.58
N THR A 292 -17.59 27.34 -3.22
CA THR A 292 -17.75 27.61 -4.64
C THR A 292 -16.59 26.97 -5.39
N LEU A 293 -16.90 26.19 -6.41
CA LEU A 293 -15.95 25.51 -7.28
C LEU A 293 -15.67 26.39 -8.51
N SER A 294 -14.41 26.56 -8.83
CA SER A 294 -13.95 27.34 -9.98
C SER A 294 -12.69 26.73 -10.59
N GLY A 295 -12.33 27.17 -11.79
CA GLY A 295 -11.08 26.75 -12.43
C GLY A 295 -10.97 25.24 -12.71
N ILE A 296 -12.11 24.54 -12.88
CA ILE A 296 -12.10 23.10 -13.17
C ILE A 296 -11.46 22.87 -14.54
N TYR A 297 -10.31 22.21 -14.55
CA TYR A 297 -9.51 21.96 -15.75
C TYR A 297 -8.95 20.54 -15.76
N SER A 298 -8.81 19.98 -16.96
CA SER A 298 -8.06 18.75 -17.20
C SER A 298 -7.47 18.74 -18.60
N ASP A 299 -6.32 18.10 -18.76
CA ASP A 299 -5.69 17.79 -20.06
C ASP A 299 -6.08 16.40 -20.59
N ALA A 300 -7.06 15.72 -19.98
CA ALA A 300 -7.62 14.48 -20.48
C ALA A 300 -8.35 14.65 -21.83
N PRO A 301 -8.33 13.63 -22.72
CA PRO A 301 -9.06 13.65 -24.00
C PRO A 301 -10.53 14.08 -23.90
N ALA A 302 -11.19 13.76 -22.79
CA ALA A 302 -12.52 14.26 -22.47
C ALA A 302 -12.73 14.29 -20.95
N MET A 303 -13.57 15.22 -20.50
CA MET A 303 -14.01 15.33 -19.12
C MET A 303 -15.52 15.53 -19.07
N SER A 304 -16.18 14.82 -18.16
CA SER A 304 -17.58 15.06 -17.78
C SER A 304 -17.62 15.66 -16.38
N ASN A 305 -18.25 16.83 -16.25
CA ASN A 305 -18.37 17.53 -14.98
C ASN A 305 -19.77 17.29 -14.37
N GLY A 306 -19.83 16.48 -13.31
CA GLY A 306 -21.05 16.27 -12.52
C GLY A 306 -21.17 17.20 -11.30
N CYS A 307 -20.31 18.20 -11.17
CA CYS A 307 -20.28 19.12 -10.03
C CYS A 307 -21.01 20.43 -10.33
N ALA A 308 -21.91 20.82 -9.43
CA ALA A 308 -22.48 22.16 -9.42
C ALA A 308 -21.40 23.19 -9.05
N ALA A 309 -21.59 24.46 -9.45
CA ALA A 309 -20.66 25.53 -9.10
C ALA A 309 -20.57 25.78 -7.59
N ARG A 310 -21.60 25.40 -6.83
CA ARG A 310 -21.62 25.47 -5.36
C ARG A 310 -21.83 24.06 -4.81
N LEU A 311 -21.02 23.67 -3.83
CA LEU A 311 -21.06 22.38 -3.16
C LEU A 311 -21.30 22.63 -1.66
N GLU A 312 -22.47 22.25 -1.16
CA GLU A 312 -22.83 22.45 0.25
C GLU A 312 -22.04 21.52 1.18
N ALA A 313 -22.01 21.83 2.47
CA ALA A 313 -21.38 20.99 3.48
C ALA A 313 -21.96 19.55 3.46
N GLY A 314 -21.09 18.55 3.49
CA GLY A 314 -21.45 17.13 3.40
C GLY A 314 -21.82 16.63 2.00
N GLN A 315 -21.87 17.50 0.98
CA GLN A 315 -22.16 17.08 -0.39
C GLN A 315 -20.92 16.52 -1.10
N THR A 316 -21.20 15.63 -2.04
CA THR A 316 -20.21 15.07 -2.96
C THR A 316 -20.68 15.24 -4.40
N CYS A 317 -19.75 15.32 -5.33
CA CYS A 317 -20.01 15.24 -6.77
C CYS A 317 -18.85 14.52 -7.47
N THR A 318 -19.02 14.23 -8.76
CA THR A 318 -18.04 13.44 -9.51
C THR A 318 -17.60 14.18 -10.77
N LEU A 319 -16.28 14.25 -10.96
CA LEU A 319 -15.68 14.53 -12.26
C LEU A 319 -15.30 13.19 -12.90
N ARG A 320 -15.55 13.02 -14.19
CA ARG A 320 -15.16 11.80 -14.90
C ARG A 320 -14.16 12.16 -15.99
N LEU A 321 -13.03 11.48 -16.00
CA LEU A 321 -11.94 11.72 -16.94
C LEU A 321 -11.76 10.53 -17.86
N ARG A 322 -11.68 10.78 -19.16
CA ARG A 322 -11.43 9.76 -20.17
C ARG A 322 -9.94 9.55 -20.37
N ALA A 323 -9.51 8.32 -20.51
CA ALA A 323 -8.21 7.97 -21.09
C ALA A 323 -8.38 7.06 -22.30
N ASP A 324 -7.44 7.14 -23.23
CA ASP A 324 -7.44 6.36 -24.48
C ASP A 324 -6.20 5.42 -24.53
N GLY A 325 -6.45 4.13 -24.77
CA GLY A 325 -5.46 3.09 -25.02
C GLY A 325 -4.95 3.09 -26.47
N ASN A 326 -4.85 4.25 -27.11
CA ASN A 326 -4.44 4.37 -28.52
C ASN A 326 -2.93 4.55 -28.68
N ASN A 327 -2.16 4.24 -27.64
CA ASN A 327 -0.70 4.34 -27.66
C ASN A 327 -0.07 2.97 -27.93
N THR A 328 1.25 2.93 -28.09
CA THR A 328 2.00 1.67 -28.11
C THR A 328 1.77 0.90 -26.81
N VAL A 329 1.63 -0.43 -26.88
CA VAL A 329 1.54 -1.28 -25.69
C VAL A 329 2.72 -1.00 -24.74
N GLY A 330 2.43 -0.94 -23.44
CA GLY A 330 3.39 -0.56 -22.40
C GLY A 330 3.47 0.95 -22.15
N THR A 331 2.83 1.79 -22.97
CA THR A 331 2.87 3.24 -22.79
C THR A 331 2.06 3.66 -21.56
N LEU A 332 2.73 4.38 -20.66
CA LEU A 332 2.10 5.14 -19.57
C LEU A 332 1.77 6.57 -20.03
N ARG A 333 0.60 7.06 -19.64
CA ARG A 333 0.17 8.44 -19.80
C ARG A 333 -0.35 8.97 -18.47
N VAL A 334 -0.05 10.23 -18.21
CA VAL A 334 -0.57 10.97 -17.06
C VAL A 334 -1.44 12.10 -17.59
N GLN A 335 -2.66 12.21 -17.08
CA GLN A 335 -3.53 13.35 -17.30
C GLN A 335 -3.88 13.99 -15.95
N GLY A 336 -3.72 15.31 -15.83
CA GLY A 336 -4.04 16.06 -14.62
C GLY A 336 -5.51 16.47 -14.58
N VAL A 337 -6.04 16.62 -13.37
CA VAL A 337 -7.28 17.34 -13.08
C VAL A 337 -7.02 18.31 -11.95
N GLU A 338 -7.50 19.53 -12.07
CA GLU A 338 -7.39 20.55 -11.03
C GLU A 338 -8.64 21.41 -10.93
N LEU A 339 -8.90 21.92 -9.72
CA LEU A 339 -9.92 22.91 -9.45
C LEU A 339 -9.60 23.71 -8.18
N THR A 340 -10.29 24.83 -8.00
CA THR A 340 -10.21 25.65 -6.79
C THR A 340 -11.55 25.62 -6.06
N ALA A 341 -11.52 25.31 -4.77
CA ALA A 341 -12.65 25.44 -3.86
C ALA A 341 -12.45 26.68 -2.98
N THR A 342 -13.41 27.59 -3.00
CA THR A 342 -13.37 28.83 -2.20
C THR A 342 -14.53 28.84 -1.20
N ASN A 343 -14.22 28.99 0.08
CA ASN A 343 -15.25 29.10 1.12
C ASN A 343 -15.89 30.49 1.16
N GLU A 344 -16.92 30.66 1.99
CA GLU A 344 -17.68 31.90 2.08
C GLU A 344 -16.87 33.08 2.64
N GLN A 345 -15.77 32.81 3.34
CA GLN A 345 -14.83 33.82 3.85
C GLN A 345 -13.75 34.19 2.82
N GLY A 346 -13.77 33.59 1.62
CA GLY A 346 -12.83 33.85 0.54
C GLY A 346 -11.51 33.07 0.62
N ALA A 347 -11.34 32.20 1.62
CA ALA A 347 -10.20 31.29 1.66
C ALA A 347 -10.33 30.26 0.54
N SER A 348 -9.26 30.09 -0.24
CA SER A 348 -9.25 29.23 -1.43
C SER A 348 -8.25 28.09 -1.25
N GLN A 349 -8.69 26.89 -1.61
CA GLN A 349 -7.90 25.67 -1.64
C GLN A 349 -7.81 25.18 -3.08
N ARG A 350 -6.60 24.92 -3.58
CA ARG A 350 -6.41 24.25 -4.87
C ARG A 350 -6.39 22.74 -4.64
N LEU A 351 -7.13 22.02 -5.46
CA LEU A 351 -7.23 20.57 -5.44
C LEU A 351 -6.71 20.04 -6.76
N GLU A 352 -5.91 18.97 -6.68
CA GLU A 352 -5.27 18.35 -7.83
C GLU A 352 -5.40 16.83 -7.76
N GLY A 353 -5.46 16.19 -8.92
CA GLY A 353 -5.34 14.74 -9.04
C GLY A 353 -4.78 14.34 -10.41
N ALA A 354 -4.38 13.08 -10.53
CA ALA A 354 -3.84 12.52 -11.77
C ALA A 354 -4.53 11.22 -12.17
N LEU A 355 -4.73 11.06 -13.47
CA LEU A 355 -5.13 9.82 -14.14
C LEU A 355 -3.90 9.19 -14.76
N ILE A 356 -3.54 7.99 -14.31
CA ILE A 356 -2.41 7.23 -14.85
C ILE A 356 -2.98 6.10 -15.71
N SER A 357 -2.83 6.18 -17.03
CA SER A 357 -3.30 5.15 -17.96
C SER A 357 -2.15 4.34 -18.55
N LEU A 358 -2.32 3.03 -18.60
CA LEU A 358 -1.41 2.08 -19.25
C LEU A 358 -2.11 1.46 -20.46
N THR A 359 -1.47 1.53 -21.63
CA THR A 359 -1.95 0.77 -22.79
C THR A 359 -1.48 -0.68 -22.69
N SER A 360 -2.40 -1.64 -22.61
CA SER A 360 -2.11 -3.07 -22.57
C SER A 360 -2.30 -3.75 -23.92
N GLU A 361 -1.89 -5.01 -24.02
CA GLU A 361 -2.21 -5.85 -25.16
C GLU A 361 -3.74 -5.92 -25.40
N PRO A 362 -4.19 -6.10 -26.66
CA PRO A 362 -5.59 -6.33 -26.97
C PRO A 362 -6.12 -7.55 -26.22
N THR A 363 -7.35 -7.48 -25.72
CA THR A 363 -8.04 -8.68 -25.21
C THR A 363 -8.22 -9.68 -26.35
N LYS A 364 -7.52 -10.82 -26.28
CA LYS A 364 -7.77 -11.93 -27.22
C LYS A 364 -9.23 -12.37 -27.09
N THR A 365 -10.00 -12.22 -28.15
CA THR A 365 -11.33 -12.81 -28.25
C THR A 365 -11.18 -14.34 -28.16
N PRO A 366 -12.06 -15.08 -27.44
CA PRO A 366 -12.04 -16.53 -27.50
C PRO A 366 -12.36 -16.94 -28.95
N ASP A 367 -11.37 -17.49 -29.64
CA ASP A 367 -11.50 -17.89 -31.03
C ASP A 367 -12.50 -19.04 -31.11
N THR A 368 -13.70 -18.76 -31.64
CA THR A 368 -14.75 -19.76 -31.86
C THR A 368 -14.52 -20.36 -33.24
N THR A 369 -13.42 -21.10 -33.42
CA THR A 369 -13.14 -21.75 -34.70
C THR A 369 -12.55 -23.14 -34.51
N THR A 370 -13.44 -24.12 -34.67
CA THR A 370 -13.27 -25.51 -35.15
C THR A 370 -11.99 -26.26 -34.80
N THR A 371 -12.14 -27.20 -33.86
CA THR A 371 -11.24 -28.32 -33.55
C THR A 371 -10.73 -29.01 -34.81
N THR A 372 -9.42 -28.93 -35.07
CA THR A 372 -8.70 -29.99 -35.80
C THR A 372 -7.59 -30.50 -34.90
N THR A 373 -7.72 -31.77 -34.56
CA THR A 373 -6.90 -32.52 -33.62
C THR A 373 -5.48 -32.68 -34.14
N THR A 374 -4.50 -32.16 -33.39
CA THR A 374 -3.13 -32.68 -33.46
C THR A 374 -2.54 -32.72 -32.06
N THR A 375 -2.39 -33.94 -31.56
CA THR A 375 -1.77 -34.31 -30.29
C THR A 375 -0.28 -33.98 -30.29
N THR A 376 0.16 -33.10 -29.40
CA THR A 376 1.54 -33.09 -28.87
C THR A 376 1.53 -32.72 -27.38
N THR A 377 2.04 -33.70 -26.62
CA THR A 377 2.44 -33.75 -25.21
C THR A 377 2.61 -32.44 -24.43
N SER A 378 1.88 -32.37 -23.31
CA SER A 378 1.94 -31.37 -22.25
C SER A 378 3.11 -31.59 -21.28
N SER A 379 3.83 -30.53 -20.95
CA SER A 379 4.46 -30.36 -19.63
C SER A 379 4.12 -28.96 -19.11
N SER A 380 3.28 -28.93 -18.08
CA SER A 380 2.78 -27.75 -17.38
C SER A 380 3.85 -27.14 -16.47
N GLY A 381 4.09 -25.83 -16.60
CA GLY A 381 4.80 -25.01 -15.61
C GLY A 381 4.13 -23.64 -15.55
N GLY A 382 3.56 -23.31 -14.39
CA GLY A 382 2.59 -22.23 -14.20
C GLY A 382 3.14 -20.83 -14.38
N GLY A 383 2.31 -19.95 -14.94
CA GLY A 383 2.56 -18.53 -15.10
C GLY A 383 2.53 -17.80 -13.76
N GLY A 384 3.67 -17.19 -13.41
CA GLY A 384 3.75 -16.16 -12.40
C GLY A 384 3.30 -14.82 -12.98
N ALA A 385 2.53 -14.07 -12.21
CA ALA A 385 2.21 -12.68 -12.48
C ALA A 385 3.50 -11.88 -12.72
N THR A 386 3.66 -11.33 -13.91
CA THR A 386 4.76 -10.42 -14.22
C THR A 386 4.46 -9.08 -13.58
N GLY A 387 5.03 -8.86 -12.39
CA GLY A 387 5.17 -7.53 -11.80
C GLY A 387 5.94 -6.60 -12.73
N PHE A 388 5.57 -5.32 -12.69
CA PHE A 388 6.13 -4.24 -13.49
C PHE A 388 7.66 -4.14 -13.37
N ALA A 389 8.36 -4.61 -14.40
CA ALA A 389 9.76 -4.27 -14.64
C ALA A 389 10.11 -4.48 -16.11
N ALA A 390 9.63 -3.62 -17.00
CA ALA A 390 10.26 -3.44 -18.31
C ALA A 390 9.87 -2.12 -19.00
N LEU A 391 10.90 -1.28 -19.25
CA LEU A 391 11.10 -0.46 -20.45
C LEU A 391 10.24 0.82 -20.65
N LEU A 392 10.81 2.01 -20.40
CA LEU A 392 11.61 2.84 -21.34
C LEU A 392 11.55 4.35 -21.01
N LEU A 393 12.70 5.01 -21.17
CA LEU A 393 12.95 6.44 -21.01
C LEU A 393 12.27 7.28 -22.12
N LEU A 394 11.50 8.32 -21.75
CA LEU A 394 11.29 9.52 -22.59
C LEU A 394 11.08 10.77 -21.71
N PRO A 395 11.57 11.95 -22.13
CA PRO A 395 11.51 13.18 -21.34
C PRO A 395 10.15 13.88 -21.52
N LEU A 396 9.46 14.21 -20.43
CA LEU A 396 8.23 15.00 -20.48
C LEU A 396 8.54 16.51 -20.42
N ALA A 397 8.24 17.18 -21.52
CA ALA A 397 8.33 18.62 -21.72
C ALA A 397 7.24 19.43 -20.99
N TRP A 398 6.53 18.85 -20.02
CA TRP A 398 5.41 19.52 -19.34
C TRP A 398 5.87 20.54 -18.28
N LEU A 399 7.05 20.34 -17.67
CA LEU A 399 7.57 21.23 -16.62
C LEU A 399 8.13 22.57 -17.12
N ARG A 400 8.17 22.84 -18.44
CA ARG A 400 8.77 24.08 -18.97
C ARG A 400 7.88 25.33 -18.92
N ARG A 401 6.67 25.24 -18.35
CA ARG A 401 5.82 26.43 -18.08
C ARG A 401 5.86 26.93 -16.63
N ARG A 402 6.79 26.45 -15.82
CA ARG A 402 7.03 26.96 -14.46
C ARG A 402 8.37 27.70 -14.38
N ARG A 403 8.38 28.94 -14.86
CA ARG A 403 9.23 30.02 -14.35
C ARG A 403 8.41 31.30 -14.30
#